data_AF-A0A1B6ET87-F1
#
_entry.id   AF-A0A1B6ET87-F1
#
_cell.length_a   1.000
_cell.length_b   1.000
_cell.length_c   1.000
_cell.angle_alpha   90.00
_cell.angle_beta   90.00
_cell.angle_gamma   90.00
#
_symmetry.space_group_name_H-M   'P 1'
#
loop_
_entity.id
_entity.type
_entity.pdbx_description
1 polymer ?
#
loop_
_entity_poly.entity_id
_entity_poly.type
_entity_poly.pdbx_seq_one_letter_code
_entity_poly.pdbx_strand_id
1 'polypeptide(L)'
;HGEEDNRVYELVSPYNFLGSYQDLQDGDQWVFVNSSGARFNTSKVMNIIENAMAHEMFGDDLSHFNGSVGEFFDSRLNNLLLSQNVDPDLSDALKYRIPQLECASSATDSLYDLGAWGSSDYKGCAGDQTLKWKNGTEG
;
A
#
# COMPACT_ATOMS: atom_id res chain seq x y z
N HIS A 1 7.70 -4.24 -10.84
CA HIS A 1 6.34 -4.81 -10.86
C HIS A 1 5.80 -4.75 -12.30
N GLY A 2 4.57 -5.21 -12.54
CA GLY A 2 3.91 -5.03 -13.83
C GLY A 2 4.32 -6.00 -14.93
N GLU A 3 3.76 -5.76 -16.10
CA GLU A 3 3.86 -6.63 -17.28
C GLU A 3 4.80 -6.05 -18.35
N GLU A 4 4.84 -4.72 -18.45
CA GLU A 4 5.68 -4.03 -19.42
C GLU A 4 7.13 -3.95 -18.96
N ASP A 5 8.06 -4.20 -19.89
CA ASP A 5 9.51 -4.24 -19.65
C ASP A 5 9.95 -5.18 -18.49
N ASN A 6 9.08 -6.12 -18.09
CA ASN A 6 9.35 -7.09 -17.04
C ASN A 6 9.81 -8.42 -17.64
N ARG A 7 11.12 -8.69 -17.58
CA ARG A 7 11.74 -9.92 -18.11
C ARG A 7 11.17 -11.21 -17.53
N VAL A 8 10.77 -11.19 -16.26
CA VAL A 8 10.17 -12.37 -15.62
C VAL A 8 8.79 -12.63 -16.23
N TYR A 9 7.97 -11.58 -16.39
CA TYR A 9 6.67 -11.68 -17.04
C TYR A 9 6.77 -12.17 -18.50
N GLU A 10 7.67 -11.58 -19.29
CA GLU A 10 7.91 -11.97 -20.69
C GLU A 10 8.26 -13.46 -20.82
N LEU A 11 9.08 -13.97 -19.89
CA LEU A 11 9.52 -15.36 -19.91
C LEU A 11 8.39 -16.35 -19.61
N VAL A 12 7.46 -16.00 -18.72
CA VAL A 12 6.54 -16.98 -18.08
C VAL A 12 5.10 -16.84 -18.58
N SER A 13 4.71 -15.67 -19.09
CA SER A 13 3.35 -15.38 -19.57
C SER A 13 2.86 -16.34 -20.68
N PRO A 14 3.70 -16.82 -21.64
CA PRO A 14 3.23 -17.75 -22.67
C PRO A 14 2.79 -19.12 -22.12
N TYR A 15 3.23 -19.48 -20.91
CA TYR A 15 2.96 -20.77 -20.29
C TYR A 15 1.77 -20.74 -19.33
N ASN A 16 1.05 -19.61 -19.25
CA ASN A 16 -0.16 -19.46 -18.44
C ASN A 16 0.05 -19.72 -16.94
N PHE A 17 1.27 -19.53 -16.42
CA PHE A 17 1.60 -19.76 -15.01
C PHE A 17 1.11 -18.67 -14.05
N LEU A 18 0.79 -17.49 -14.58
CA LEU A 18 0.38 -16.34 -13.79
C LEU A 18 -1.14 -16.19 -13.72
N GLY A 19 -1.63 -15.73 -12.57
CA GLY A 19 -3.01 -15.25 -12.38
C GLY A 19 -3.00 -13.85 -11.76
N SER A 20 -4.12 -13.14 -11.88
CA SER A 20 -4.28 -11.79 -11.34
C SER A 20 -4.95 -11.81 -9.96
N TYR A 21 -4.66 -10.81 -9.13
CA TYR A 21 -5.44 -10.46 -7.95
C TYR A 21 -6.34 -9.23 -8.17
N GLN A 22 -6.36 -8.61 -9.35
CA GLN A 22 -7.16 -7.40 -9.61
C GLN A 22 -8.64 -7.58 -9.27
N ASP A 23 -9.23 -8.74 -9.58
CA ASP A 23 -10.63 -9.05 -9.25
C ASP A 23 -10.93 -8.99 -7.74
N LEU A 24 -9.92 -9.09 -6.87
CA LEU A 24 -10.04 -8.97 -5.41
C LEU A 24 -9.77 -7.54 -4.89
N GLN A 25 -9.30 -6.64 -5.76
CA GLN A 25 -8.98 -5.26 -5.41
C GLN A 25 -10.12 -4.28 -5.73
N ASP A 26 -11.13 -4.69 -6.50
CA ASP A 26 -12.31 -3.87 -6.76
C ASP A 26 -13.12 -3.63 -5.46
N GLY A 27 -13.34 -2.35 -5.18
CA GLY A 27 -13.59 -1.76 -3.85
C GLY A 27 -14.86 -2.15 -3.10
N ASP A 28 -15.72 -3.01 -3.65
CA ASP A 28 -16.91 -3.50 -2.95
C ASP A 28 -16.67 -4.81 -2.17
N GLN A 29 -15.48 -5.41 -2.31
CA GLN A 29 -15.15 -6.67 -1.64
C GLN A 29 -14.45 -6.50 -0.28
N TRP A 30 -14.03 -5.28 0.06
CA TRP A 30 -13.24 -5.03 1.26
C TRP A 30 -14.16 -4.91 2.47
N VAL A 31 -13.79 -5.56 3.57
CA VAL A 31 -14.50 -5.43 4.84
C VAL A 31 -13.48 -5.23 5.95
N PHE A 32 -13.61 -4.13 6.68
CA PHE A 32 -12.81 -3.88 7.87
C PHE A 32 -13.61 -4.29 9.11
N VAL A 33 -13.03 -5.17 9.91
CA VAL A 33 -13.60 -5.68 11.16
C VAL A 33 -12.61 -5.49 12.30
N ASN A 34 -13.12 -5.17 13.48
CA ASN A 34 -12.31 -5.19 14.70
C ASN A 34 -12.26 -6.60 15.32
N SER A 35 -11.52 -6.73 16.42
CA SER A 35 -11.35 -7.99 17.15
C SER A 35 -12.65 -8.56 17.75
N SER A 36 -13.69 -7.75 17.93
CA SER A 36 -15.01 -8.23 18.37
C SER A 36 -15.92 -8.67 17.21
N GLY A 37 -15.46 -8.52 15.96
CA GLY A 37 -16.22 -8.81 14.75
C GLY A 37 -17.17 -7.69 14.33
N ALA A 38 -17.15 -6.54 15.01
CA ALA A 38 -17.90 -5.36 14.58
C ALA A 38 -17.27 -4.78 13.31
N ARG A 39 -18.13 -4.41 12.36
CA ARG A 39 -17.70 -3.86 11.07
C ARG A 39 -17.52 -2.35 11.16
N PHE A 40 -16.42 -1.87 10.60
CA PHE A 40 -16.23 -0.45 10.34
C PHE A 40 -16.95 -0.03 9.05
N ASN A 41 -17.21 1.27 8.93
CA ASN A 41 -17.65 1.84 7.66
C ASN A 41 -16.50 1.74 6.65
N THR A 42 -16.63 0.83 5.69
CA THR A 42 -15.57 0.50 4.73
C THR A 42 -15.18 1.70 3.88
N SER A 43 -16.15 2.44 3.33
CA SER A 43 -15.87 3.62 2.51
C SER A 43 -15.12 4.70 3.30
N LYS A 44 -15.46 4.89 4.59
CA LYS A 44 -14.73 5.82 5.46
C LYS A 44 -13.28 5.35 5.67
N VAL A 45 -13.07 4.08 6.00
CA VAL A 45 -11.73 3.53 6.25
C VAL A 45 -10.87 3.57 4.99
N MET A 46 -11.43 3.16 3.84
CA MET A 46 -10.75 3.24 2.55
C MET A 46 -10.35 4.67 2.20
N ASN A 47 -11.26 5.64 2.38
CA ASN A 47 -10.94 7.04 2.11
C ASN A 47 -9.80 7.56 3.00
N ILE A 48 -9.71 7.12 4.27
CA ILE A 48 -8.57 7.47 5.14
C ILE A 48 -7.28 6.86 4.60
N ILE A 49 -7.29 5.57 4.23
CA ILE A 49 -6.11 4.87 3.71
C ILE A 49 -5.64 5.53 2.40
N GLU A 50 -6.55 5.77 1.46
CA GLU A 50 -6.25 6.39 0.17
C GLU A 50 -5.67 7.80 0.36
N ASN A 51 -6.27 8.63 1.20
CA ASN A 51 -5.74 9.97 1.48
C ASN A 51 -4.37 9.90 2.16
N ALA A 52 -4.18 8.99 3.11
CA ALA A 52 -2.91 8.82 3.80
C ALA A 52 -1.80 8.42 2.81
N MET A 53 -2.07 7.46 1.92
CA MET A 53 -1.08 7.03 0.93
C MET A 53 -0.83 8.12 -0.12
N ALA A 54 -1.88 8.70 -0.71
CA ALA A 54 -1.73 9.65 -1.81
C ALA A 54 -1.17 11.02 -1.39
N HIS A 55 -1.53 11.52 -0.20
CA HIS A 55 -1.23 12.91 0.19
C HIS A 55 -0.25 13.03 1.36
N GLU A 56 -0.31 12.11 2.32
CA GLU A 56 0.55 12.20 3.50
C GLU A 56 1.86 11.43 3.33
N MET A 57 1.82 10.26 2.68
CA MET A 57 2.99 9.42 2.43
C MET A 57 3.77 9.88 1.19
N PHE A 58 3.07 10.16 0.10
CA PHE A 58 3.65 10.55 -1.19
C PHE A 58 3.31 12.00 -1.59
N GLY A 59 3.12 12.88 -0.60
CA GLY A 59 2.87 14.31 -0.86
C GLY A 59 4.05 15.05 -1.50
N ASP A 60 3.78 16.23 -2.04
CA ASP A 60 4.70 17.02 -2.88
C ASP A 60 6.09 17.27 -2.26
N ASP A 61 6.15 17.39 -0.93
CA ASP A 61 7.41 17.67 -0.20
C ASP A 61 8.33 16.45 -0.06
N LEU A 62 7.87 15.24 -0.38
CA LEU A 62 8.63 14.01 -0.18
C LEU A 62 9.96 14.05 -0.94
N SER A 63 9.94 14.59 -2.16
CA SER A 63 11.13 14.73 -3.03
C SER A 63 12.23 15.64 -2.47
N HIS A 64 11.89 16.48 -1.51
CA HIS A 64 12.82 17.41 -0.86
C HIS A 64 13.17 17.00 0.57
N PHE A 65 12.61 15.89 1.06
CA PHE A 65 12.85 15.42 2.42
C PHE A 65 14.13 14.59 2.51
N ASN A 66 15.06 15.02 3.37
CA ASN A 66 16.29 14.29 3.64
C ASN A 66 16.07 13.30 4.79
N GLY A 67 15.60 12.11 4.45
CA GLY A 67 15.35 11.03 5.39
C GLY A 67 14.58 9.89 4.74
N SER A 68 14.00 9.05 5.59
CA SER A 68 13.15 7.94 5.16
C SER A 68 11.70 8.35 4.93
N VAL A 69 10.94 7.53 4.18
CA VAL A 69 9.49 7.69 4.01
C VAL A 69 8.80 7.59 5.38
N GLY A 70 9.25 6.70 6.27
CA GLY A 70 8.71 6.57 7.63
C GLY A 70 8.81 7.86 8.44
N GLU A 71 9.99 8.47 8.48
CA GLU A 71 10.22 9.76 9.18
C GLU A 71 9.37 10.89 8.61
N PHE A 72 9.16 10.92 7.28
CA PHE A 72 8.30 11.89 6.63
C PHE A 72 6.82 11.68 6.98
N PHE A 73 6.38 10.42 6.99
CA PHE A 73 4.98 10.03 7.03
C PHE A 73 4.37 10.03 8.44
N ASP A 74 5.10 9.60 9.47
CA ASP A 74 4.51 9.32 10.78
C ASP A 74 3.79 10.53 11.40
N SER A 75 4.42 11.69 11.38
CA SER A 75 3.81 12.92 11.93
C SER A 75 2.60 13.38 11.11
N ARG A 76 2.65 13.19 9.79
CA ARG A 76 1.60 13.54 8.85
C ARG A 76 0.37 12.63 9.02
N LEU A 77 0.58 11.32 9.13
CA LEU A 77 -0.47 10.37 9.42
C LEU A 77 -1.15 10.67 10.77
N ASN A 78 -0.37 10.96 11.81
CA ASN A 78 -0.93 11.34 13.12
C ASN A 78 -1.86 12.56 13.01
N ASN A 79 -1.43 13.59 12.29
CA ASN A 79 -2.24 14.80 12.09
C ASN A 79 -3.52 14.51 11.29
N LEU A 80 -3.43 13.70 10.24
CA LEU A 80 -4.60 13.28 9.45
C LEU A 80 -5.64 12.57 10.34
N LEU A 81 -5.21 11.55 11.08
CA LEU A 81 -6.11 10.76 11.93
C LEU A 81 -6.77 11.61 13.03
N LEU A 82 -6.02 12.54 13.63
CA LEU A 82 -6.54 13.50 14.60
C LEU A 82 -7.58 14.44 13.96
N SER A 83 -7.28 15.01 12.79
CA SER A 83 -8.18 15.94 12.09
C SER A 83 -9.50 15.30 11.67
N GLN A 84 -9.49 13.99 11.37
CA GLN A 84 -10.67 13.23 10.99
C GLN A 84 -11.44 12.66 12.20
N ASN A 85 -11.00 12.97 13.42
CA ASN A 85 -11.59 12.47 14.67
C ASN A 85 -11.78 10.95 14.64
N VAL A 86 -10.73 10.24 14.20
CA VAL A 86 -10.71 8.78 14.17
C VAL A 86 -10.66 8.25 15.59
N ASP A 87 -11.48 7.24 15.88
CA ASP A 87 -11.48 6.55 17.16
C ASP A 87 -10.05 6.04 17.52
N PRO A 88 -9.61 6.11 18.78
CA PRO A 88 -8.25 5.72 19.17
C PRO A 88 -7.85 4.30 18.74
N ASP A 89 -8.72 3.31 18.91
CA ASP A 89 -8.41 1.92 18.57
C ASP A 89 -8.25 1.75 17.05
N LEU A 90 -9.12 2.41 16.28
CA LEU A 90 -9.01 2.44 14.82
C LEU A 90 -7.77 3.23 14.35
N SER A 91 -7.45 4.33 15.01
CA SER A 91 -6.24 5.13 14.74
C SER A 91 -4.98 4.27 14.90
N ASP A 92 -4.85 3.55 16.01
CA ASP A 92 -3.69 2.70 16.26
C ASP A 92 -3.61 1.54 15.26
N ALA A 93 -4.75 0.94 14.90
CA ALA A 93 -4.80 -0.06 13.85
C ALA A 93 -4.37 0.50 12.48
N LEU A 94 -4.77 1.73 12.13
CA LEU A 94 -4.40 2.37 10.86
C LEU A 94 -2.93 2.78 10.81
N LYS A 95 -2.35 3.23 11.92
CA LYS A 95 -0.90 3.49 12.05
C LYS A 95 -0.05 2.26 11.79
N TYR A 96 -0.57 1.08 12.10
CA TYR A 96 0.08 -0.17 11.75
C TYR A 96 -0.22 -0.59 10.30
N ARG A 97 -1.49 -0.55 9.91
CA ARG A 97 -1.94 -1.11 8.62
C ARG A 97 -1.47 -0.31 7.41
N ILE A 98 -1.49 1.02 7.46
CA ILE A 98 -1.17 1.85 6.29
C ILE A 98 0.30 1.69 5.87
N PRO A 99 1.30 1.77 6.79
CA PRO A 99 2.68 1.46 6.44
C PRO A 99 2.87 0.07 5.85
N GLN A 100 2.16 -0.94 6.37
CA GLN A 100 2.26 -2.30 5.85
C GLN A 100 1.79 -2.47 4.40
N LEU A 101 0.75 -1.72 3.99
CA LEU A 101 0.26 -1.76 2.61
C LEU A 101 1.35 -1.28 1.65
N GLU A 102 2.06 -0.22 2.03
CA GLU A 102 3.18 0.28 1.23
C GLU A 102 4.39 -0.64 1.31
N CYS A 103 4.76 -1.14 2.49
CA CYS A 103 5.85 -2.11 2.65
C CYS A 103 5.68 -3.33 1.73
N ALA A 104 4.45 -3.87 1.64
CA ALA A 104 4.12 -4.97 0.75
C ALA A 104 4.29 -4.61 -0.74
N SER A 105 4.02 -3.35 -1.11
CA SER A 105 4.13 -2.85 -2.48
C SER A 105 5.57 -2.55 -2.87
N SER A 106 6.35 -2.00 -1.94
CA SER A 106 7.76 -1.63 -2.11
C SER A 106 8.75 -2.75 -1.78
N ALA A 107 8.26 -3.94 -1.40
CA ALA A 107 9.07 -5.09 -0.99
C ALA A 107 10.10 -4.76 0.11
N THR A 108 9.68 -4.00 1.11
CA THR A 108 10.48 -3.62 2.28
C THR A 108 9.81 -4.10 3.56
N ASP A 109 10.58 -4.29 4.64
CA ASP A 109 10.04 -4.61 5.96
C ASP A 109 9.56 -3.35 6.71
N SER A 110 10.13 -2.18 6.38
CA SER A 110 9.86 -0.92 7.06
C SER A 110 9.93 0.27 6.10
N LEU A 111 9.05 1.27 6.33
CA LEU A 111 9.13 2.56 5.63
C LEU A 111 10.39 3.36 6.00
N TYR A 112 11.04 3.00 7.10
CA TYR A 112 12.30 3.60 7.53
C TYR A 112 13.50 3.16 6.67
N ASP A 113 13.34 2.05 5.93
CA ASP A 113 14.35 1.55 4.99
C ASP A 113 14.16 2.13 3.58
N LEU A 114 13.07 2.87 3.33
CA LEU A 114 12.81 3.56 2.07
C LEU A 114 13.26 5.01 2.14
N GLY A 115 14.20 5.40 1.27
CA GLY A 115 14.61 6.79 1.16
C GLY A 115 13.52 7.65 0.51
N ALA A 116 13.10 8.73 1.16
CA ALA A 116 12.01 9.60 0.71
C ALA A 116 12.22 10.12 -0.72
N TRP A 117 13.40 10.67 -1.01
CA TRP A 117 13.72 11.19 -2.34
C TRP A 117 13.69 10.07 -3.40
N GLY A 118 14.31 8.92 -3.14
CA GLY A 118 14.31 7.80 -4.08
C GLY A 118 12.91 7.27 -4.38
N SER A 119 12.05 7.20 -3.37
CA SER A 119 10.65 6.81 -3.52
C SER A 119 9.83 7.83 -4.34
N SER A 120 10.13 9.12 -4.22
CA SER A 120 9.42 10.16 -4.99
C SER A 120 9.70 10.12 -6.50
N ASP A 121 10.85 9.57 -6.90
CA ASP A 121 11.26 9.44 -8.30
C ASP A 121 10.86 8.08 -8.92
N TYR A 122 10.22 7.19 -8.14
CA TYR A 122 9.81 5.88 -8.63
C TYR A 122 8.71 6.01 -9.68
N LYS A 123 8.91 5.35 -10.82
CA LYS A 123 7.90 5.30 -11.89
C LYS A 123 7.07 4.04 -11.72
N GLY A 124 5.75 4.22 -11.61
CA GLY A 124 4.82 3.09 -11.65
C GLY A 124 5.06 2.22 -12.88
N CYS A 125 5.12 0.91 -12.69
CA CYS A 125 5.23 -0.02 -13.81
C CYS A 125 3.83 -0.19 -14.44
N ALA A 126 3.77 -0.39 -15.76
CA ALA A 126 2.49 -0.61 -16.44
C ALA A 126 2.02 -2.07 -16.35
N GLY A 127 0.74 -2.30 -16.62
CA GLY A 127 0.09 -3.61 -16.53
C GLY A 127 -0.28 -4.02 -15.10
N ASP A 128 -0.60 -5.29 -14.90
CA ASP A 128 -0.99 -5.82 -13.59
C ASP A 128 0.19 -5.91 -12.60
N GLN A 129 0.12 -5.10 -11.54
CA GLN A 129 1.13 -5.08 -10.47
C GLN A 129 0.99 -6.24 -9.48
N THR A 130 -0.10 -7.00 -9.57
CA THR A 130 -0.61 -7.92 -8.52
C THR A 130 -0.65 -9.36 -9.01
N LEU A 131 0.20 -9.69 -9.97
CA LEU A 131 0.34 -11.02 -10.53
C LEU A 131 0.84 -12.02 -9.48
N LYS A 132 0.32 -13.24 -9.56
CA LYS A 132 0.67 -14.37 -8.70
C LYS A 132 0.93 -15.63 -9.50
N TRP A 133 1.71 -16.54 -8.93
CA TRP A 133 1.81 -17.90 -9.45
C TRP A 133 0.55 -18.69 -9.15
N LYS A 134 -0.08 -19.30 -10.16
CA LYS A 134 -1.35 -20.05 -10.01
C LYS A 134 -1.26 -21.23 -9.06
N ASN A 135 -0.14 -21.94 -9.05
CA ASN A 135 0.06 -23.11 -8.18
C ASN A 135 0.74 -22.75 -6.85
N GLY A 136 0.90 -21.46 -6.55
CA GLY A 136 1.78 -21.01 -5.48
C GLY A 136 3.23 -21.43 -5.69
N THR A 137 4.12 -20.96 -4.83
CA THR A 137 5.33 -21.72 -4.52
C THR A 137 4.91 -22.71 -3.44
N GLU A 138 4.72 -23.99 -3.78
CA GLU A 138 4.77 -25.02 -2.75
C GLU A 138 6.18 -24.96 -2.14
N GLY A 139 6.26 -24.33 -0.97
CA GLY A 139 7.42 -24.20 -0.11
C GLY A 139 6.96 -24.40 1.32
#